data_AF-A0A2E8J8K7-F1
#
_entry.id   AF-A0A2E8J8K7-F1
#
_cell.length_a   1.000
_cell.length_b   1.000
_cell.length_c   1.000
_cell.angle_alpha   90.00
_cell.angle_beta   90.00
_cell.angle_gamma   90.00
#
_symmetry.space_group_name_H-M   'P 1'
#
loop_
_entity.id
_entity.type
_entity.pdbx_description
1 polymer ?
#
loop_
_entity_poly.entity_id
_entity_poly.type
_entity_poly.pdbx_seq_one_letter_code
_entity_poly.pdbx_strand_id
1 'polypeptide(L)' 'MFLLVSCAPEVGSEAWCENMKEKPKGDWAGSEAIDFVKHCVL' A
#
# COMPACT_ATOMS: atom_id res chain seq x y z
N MET A 1 5.68 17.12 -19.37
CA MET A 1 5.87 16.78 -17.94
C MET A 1 4.54 16.28 -17.40
N PHE A 2 4.29 14.98 -17.47
CA PHE A 2 3.12 14.33 -16.87
C PHE A 2 3.66 13.15 -16.05
N LEU A 3 3.74 13.34 -14.73
CA LEU A 3 4.04 12.24 -13.81
C LEU A 3 2.71 11.55 -13.51
N LEU A 4 2.60 10.31 -13.99
CA LEU A 4 1.48 9.41 -13.77
C LEU A 4 1.45 9.00 -12.28
N VAL A 5 0.87 9.81 -11.40
CA VAL A 5 0.66 9.42 -9.99
C VAL A 5 -0.73 8.80 -9.74
N SER A 6 -1.51 8.58 -10.80
CA SER A 6 -2.93 8.21 -10.69
C SER A 6 -3.24 6.73 -10.95
N CYS A 7 -2.31 5.80 -10.73
CA CYS A 7 -2.62 4.37 -10.73
C CYS A 7 -2.08 3.62 -9.49
N ALA A 8 -1.78 4.35 -8.41
CA ALA A 8 -1.53 3.72 -7.13
C ALA A 8 -2.87 3.63 -6.38
N PRO A 9 -3.28 2.45 -5.90
CA PRO A 9 -4.50 2.31 -5.13
C PRO A 9 -4.39 3.12 -3.82
N GLU A 10 -5.49 3.69 -3.36
CA GLU A 10 -5.50 4.52 -2.15
C GLU A 10 -5.10 3.69 -0.92
N VAL A 11 -4.28 4.26 -0.04
CA VAL A 11 -3.81 3.59 1.17
C VAL A 11 -5.01 3.12 1.99
N GLY A 12 -5.02 1.83 2.34
CA GLY A 12 -6.10 1.18 3.08
C GLY A 12 -7.32 0.75 2.25
N SER A 13 -7.34 1.00 0.94
CA SER A 13 -8.34 0.39 0.05
C SER A 13 -8.09 -1.10 -0.14
N GLU A 14 -9.12 -1.89 -0.48
CA GLU A 14 -8.97 -3.32 -0.78
C GLU A 14 -7.87 -3.58 -1.83
N ALA A 15 -7.87 -2.81 -2.93
CA ALA A 15 -6.87 -2.93 -3.98
C ALA A 15 -5.45 -2.65 -3.47
N TRP A 16 -5.29 -1.72 -2.53
CA TRP A 16 -4.00 -1.43 -1.92
C TRP A 16 -3.57 -2.52 -0.94
N CYS A 17 -4.49 -3.03 -0.12
CA CYS A 17 -4.24 -4.13 0.80
C CYS A 17 -3.79 -5.40 0.06
N GLU A 18 -4.46 -5.74 -1.05
CA GLU A 18 -4.05 -6.87 -1.88
C GLU A 18 -2.66 -6.66 -2.48
N ASN A 19 -2.39 -5.47 -3.03
CA ASN A 19 -1.07 -5.16 -3.59
C ASN A 19 0.05 -5.21 -2.53
N MET A 20 -0.23 -4.75 -1.31
CA MET A 20 0.70 -4.81 -0.18
C MET A 20 1.00 -6.25 0.27
N LYS A 21 0.03 -7.17 0.19
CA LYS A 21 0.25 -8.60 0.50
C LYS A 21 1.20 -9.26 -0.48
N GLU A 22 1.17 -8.86 -1.76
CA GLU A 22 2.06 -9.35 -2.80
C GLU A 22 3.45 -8.71 -2.74
N LYS A 23 3.55 -7.49 -2.20
CA LYS A 23 4.81 -6.75 -2.04
C LYS A 23 5.72 -7.43 -0.99
N PRO A 24 7.01 -7.70 -1.30
CA PRO A 24 7.95 -8.24 -0.31
C PRO A 24 8.07 -7.33 0.93
N LYS A 25 7.98 -7.89 2.13
CA LYS A 25 8.01 -7.13 3.39
C LYS A 25 9.28 -6.29 3.60
N GLY A 26 10.40 -6.70 3.00
CA GLY A 26 11.65 -5.94 3.03
C GLY A 26 11.62 -4.63 2.23
N ASP A 27 10.68 -4.51 1.28
CA ASP A 27 10.49 -3.33 0.44
C ASP A 27 9.44 -2.36 1.02
N TRP A 28 8.88 -2.69 2.18
CA TRP A 28 7.87 -1.86 2.82
C TRP A 28 8.54 -0.63 3.45
N ALA A 29 7.97 0.54 3.20
CA ALA A 29 8.29 1.70 4.02
C ALA A 29 7.71 1.51 5.43
N GLY A 30 8.37 2.08 6.45
CA GLY A 30 7.90 1.98 7.84
C GLY A 30 6.47 2.50 8.05
N SER A 31 6.06 3.52 7.30
CA SER A 31 4.68 4.02 7.29
C SER A 31 3.70 3.04 6.63
N GLU A 32 4.06 2.48 5.47
CA GLU A 32 3.22 1.51 4.75
C GLU A 32 2.92 0.26 5.61
N ALA A 33 3.91 -0.20 6.40
CA ALA A 33 3.71 -1.32 7.32
C ALA A 33 2.67 -1.01 8.40
N ILE A 34 2.73 0.19 8.97
CA ILE A 34 1.78 0.65 9.99
C ILE A 34 0.40 0.82 9.38
N ASP A 35 0.31 1.45 8.21
CA ASP A 35 -0.95 1.70 7.52
C ASP A 35 -1.60 0.38 7.07
N PHE A 36 -0.83 -0.60 6.61
CA PHE A 36 -1.33 -1.93 6.30
C PHE A 36 -1.93 -2.61 7.52
N VAL A 37 -1.24 -2.58 8.66
CA VAL A 37 -1.79 -3.14 9.90
C VAL A 37 -3.07 -2.42 10.33
N LYS A 38 -3.12 -1.09 10.21
CA LYS A 38 -4.28 -0.29 10.63
C LYS A 38 -5.50 -0.46 9.76
N HIS A 39 -5.32 -0.59 8.45
CA HIS A 39 -6.41 -0.53 7.48
C HIS A 39 -6.77 -1.88 6.87
N CYS A 40 -5.85 -2.83 6.85
CA CYS A 40 -6.02 -4.11 6.14
C CYS A 40 -6.04 -5.33 7.05
N VAL A 41 -5.64 -5.19 8.32
CA VAL A 41 -5.51 -6.30 9.28
C VAL A 41 -6.47 -6.15 10.46
N LEU A 42 -6.66 -4.92 10.95
CA LEU A 42 -7.71 -4.56 11.92
C LEU A 42 -9.09 -4.55 11.26
#